data_AF-A0AAV1RK99-F1
#
_entry.id   AF-A0AAV1RK99-F1
#
_cell.length_a   1.000
_cell.length_b   1.000
_cell.length_c   1.000
_cell.angle_alpha   90.00
_cell.angle_beta   90.00
_cell.angle_gamma   90.00
#
_symmetry.space_group_name_H-M   'P 1'
#
loop_
_entity.id
_entity.type
_entity.pdbx_description
1 polymer ?
#
loop_
_entity_poly.entity_id
_entity_poly.type
_entity_poly.pdbx_seq_one_letter_code
_entity_poly.pdbx_strand_id
1 'polypeptide(L)'
;MKKNPAYKGKWHAPLIDNPNYKGVWKPQEIQNPDYFELEKPDFEPIAAIGIEIWTMQDGILFDNILIASDEKVAYTYRETTWKPKFEVEKEKQKAEEAPAGDGISSFQKKVFDLLYKIRDIPFLDAYKPKIIDLIEKGEKQPNITIGILASIVIVIFTFFFRILFGGRRPAVKVPETIDADTAQTSNNQGSSGEREDENENEDAAVPPRRRATRRET
;
A
#
# COMPACT_ATOMS: atom_id res chain seq x y z
N MET A 1 61.11 -23.81 1.39
CA MET A 1 61.04 -24.97 0.46
C MET A 1 60.69 -24.46 -0.94
N LYS A 2 61.45 -24.87 -1.96
CA LYS A 2 61.21 -24.47 -3.36
C LYS A 2 60.15 -25.39 -3.96
N LYS A 3 59.07 -24.83 -4.53
CA LYS A 3 58.06 -25.63 -5.23
C LYS A 3 58.70 -26.27 -6.47
N ASN A 4 58.46 -27.56 -6.67
CA ASN A 4 58.95 -28.27 -7.85
C ASN A 4 58.18 -27.77 -9.09
N PRO A 5 58.83 -27.11 -10.05
CA PRO A 5 58.17 -26.61 -11.25
C PRO A 5 57.65 -27.72 -12.18
N ALA A 6 58.13 -28.97 -12.05
CA ALA A 6 57.66 -30.11 -12.82
C ALA A 6 56.48 -30.87 -12.17
N TYR A 7 56.00 -30.44 -10.98
CA TYR A 7 54.88 -31.10 -10.31
C TYR A 7 53.56 -30.73 -10.99
N LYS A 8 52.90 -31.73 -11.60
CA LYS A 8 51.64 -31.58 -12.34
C LYS A 8 50.39 -31.93 -11.52
N GLY A 9 50.52 -32.06 -10.20
CA GLY A 9 49.45 -32.56 -9.33
C GLY A 9 49.45 -34.09 -9.23
N LYS A 10 48.42 -34.62 -8.56
CA LYS A 10 48.18 -36.07 -8.54
C LYS A 10 47.74 -36.50 -9.94
N TRP A 11 48.29 -37.60 -10.43
CA TRP A 11 47.86 -38.16 -11.71
C TRP A 11 46.43 -38.69 -11.60
N HIS A 12 45.59 -38.40 -12.60
CA HIS A 12 44.24 -38.92 -12.74
C HIS A 12 44.13 -39.63 -14.09
N ALA A 13 43.59 -40.86 -14.09
CA ALA A 13 43.33 -41.59 -15.32
C ALA A 13 42.24 -40.86 -16.14
N PRO A 14 42.31 -40.88 -17.48
CA PRO A 14 41.22 -40.38 -18.31
C PRO A 14 39.97 -41.24 -18.09
N LEU A 15 38.81 -40.60 -18.02
CA LEU A 15 37.54 -41.30 -18.01
C LEU A 15 37.31 -41.92 -19.39
N ILE A 16 36.98 -43.21 -19.42
CA ILE A 16 36.64 -43.96 -20.63
C ILE A 16 35.18 -44.36 -20.51
N ASP A 17 34.42 -44.20 -21.58
CA ASP A 17 33.03 -44.65 -21.62
C ASP A 17 32.95 -46.16 -21.39
N ASN A 18 32.10 -46.59 -20.46
CA ASN A 18 31.95 -48.00 -20.13
C ASN A 18 31.15 -48.70 -21.25
N PRO A 19 31.76 -49.60 -22.05
CA PRO A 19 31.05 -50.31 -23.11
C PRO A 19 29.95 -51.25 -22.59
N ASN A 20 29.96 -51.59 -21.30
CA ASN A 20 28.93 -52.40 -20.65
C ASN A 20 27.79 -51.57 -20.02
N TYR A 21 27.80 -50.24 -20.18
CA TYR A 21 26.74 -49.39 -19.64
C TYR A 21 25.43 -49.62 -20.42
N LYS A 22 24.41 -50.12 -19.72
CA LYS A 22 23.10 -50.46 -20.31
C LYS A 22 22.09 -49.31 -20.22
N GLY A 23 22.55 -48.09 -19.93
CA GLY A 23 21.69 -46.96 -19.60
C GLY A 23 21.28 -46.94 -18.13
N VAL A 24 20.52 -45.91 -17.77
CA VAL A 24 19.92 -45.80 -16.44
C VAL A 24 18.86 -46.89 -16.30
N TRP A 25 18.99 -47.71 -15.26
CA TRP A 25 18.00 -48.75 -14.97
C TRP A 25 16.60 -48.15 -14.84
N LYS A 26 15.60 -48.81 -15.44
CA LYS A 26 14.18 -48.50 -15.28
C LYS A 26 13.42 -49.79 -14.98
N PRO A 27 12.37 -49.75 -14.14
CA PRO A 27 11.51 -50.90 -13.91
C PRO A 27 10.81 -51.30 -15.22
N GLN A 28 10.47 -52.59 -15.34
CA GLN A 28 9.69 -53.09 -16.48
C GLN A 28 8.23 -52.66 -16.33
N GLU A 29 7.62 -52.27 -17.43
CA GLU A 29 6.19 -52.01 -17.50
C GLU A 29 5.44 -53.34 -17.56
N ILE A 30 4.71 -53.66 -16.50
CA ILE A 30 3.84 -54.83 -16.40
C ILE A 30 2.40 -54.34 -16.52
N GLN A 31 1.59 -55.01 -17.34
CA GLN A 31 0.19 -54.63 -17.50
C GLN A 31 -0.55 -54.77 -16.16
N ASN A 32 -1.31 -53.73 -15.78
CA ASN A 32 -2.10 -53.76 -14.57
C ASN A 32 -3.35 -54.64 -14.79
N PRO A 33 -3.50 -55.78 -14.08
CA PRO A 33 -4.69 -56.63 -14.20
C PRO A 33 -5.97 -55.94 -13.71
N ASP A 34 -5.85 -54.93 -12.84
CA ASP A 34 -6.98 -54.17 -12.28
C ASP A 34 -7.30 -52.92 -13.10
N TYR A 35 -6.73 -52.78 -14.31
CA TYR A 35 -7.06 -51.65 -15.18
C TYR A 35 -8.49 -51.78 -15.71
N PHE A 36 -9.27 -50.70 -15.56
CA PHE A 36 -10.59 -50.58 -16.14
C PHE A 36 -10.79 -49.17 -16.70
N GLU A 37 -11.65 -49.06 -17.70
CA GLU A 37 -12.06 -47.79 -18.31
C GLU A 37 -13.57 -47.62 -18.12
N LEU A 38 -13.99 -46.46 -17.61
CA LEU A 38 -15.39 -46.10 -17.48
C LEU A 38 -15.70 -44.99 -18.48
N GLU A 39 -16.65 -45.24 -19.39
CA GLU A 39 -17.12 -44.20 -20.33
C GLU A 39 -17.88 -43.07 -19.62
N LYS A 40 -18.63 -43.42 -18.57
CA LYS A 40 -19.37 -42.48 -17.72
C LYS A 40 -19.24 -42.88 -16.26
N PRO A 41 -18.57 -42.07 -15.43
CA PRO A 41 -18.55 -42.31 -13.99
C PRO A 41 -19.96 -42.12 -13.41
N ASP A 42 -20.38 -43.04 -12.55
CA ASP A 42 -21.60 -42.91 -11.75
C ASP A 42 -21.26 -42.21 -10.44
N PHE A 43 -21.92 -41.08 -10.17
CA PHE A 43 -21.67 -40.26 -8.98
C PHE A 43 -22.90 -40.28 -8.08
N GLU A 44 -22.67 -40.38 -6.77
CA GLU A 44 -23.72 -40.17 -5.78
C GLU A 44 -24.25 -38.72 -5.85
N PRO A 45 -25.55 -38.48 -5.58
CA PRO A 45 -26.11 -37.14 -5.59
C PRO A 45 -25.35 -36.18 -4.65
N ILE A 46 -24.97 -35.02 -5.18
CA ILE A 46 -24.24 -34.00 -4.42
C ILE A 46 -25.21 -33.26 -3.48
N ALA A 47 -24.99 -33.38 -2.17
CA ALA A 47 -25.88 -32.79 -1.16
C ALA A 47 -25.35 -31.49 -0.52
N ALA A 48 -24.03 -31.27 -0.54
CA ALA A 48 -23.41 -30.14 0.14
C ALA A 48 -22.15 -29.65 -0.57
N ILE A 49 -21.79 -28.40 -0.30
CA ILE A 49 -20.50 -27.79 -0.67
C ILE A 49 -19.73 -27.50 0.60
N GLY A 50 -18.47 -27.91 0.66
CA GLY A 50 -17.50 -27.52 1.67
C GLY A 50 -16.32 -26.79 1.04
N ILE A 51 -15.83 -25.75 1.70
CA ILE A 51 -14.59 -25.06 1.33
C ILE A 51 -13.56 -25.40 2.39
N GLU A 52 -12.56 -26.20 2.03
CA GLU A 52 -11.44 -26.58 2.88
C GLU A 52 -10.14 -26.05 2.27
N ILE A 53 -9.47 -25.13 2.97
CA ILE A 53 -8.21 -24.55 2.55
C ILE A 53 -7.27 -24.37 3.74
N TRP A 54 -5.99 -24.69 3.53
CA TRP A 54 -4.91 -24.34 4.45
C TRP A 54 -4.20 -23.09 3.93
N THR A 55 -4.25 -22.00 4.69
CA THR A 55 -3.62 -20.71 4.34
C THR A 55 -2.97 -20.09 5.56
N MET A 56 -1.88 -19.35 5.36
CA MET A 56 -1.25 -18.51 6.38
C MET A 56 -1.70 -17.04 6.26
N GLN A 57 -2.41 -16.71 5.17
CA GLN A 57 -2.88 -15.38 4.84
C GLN A 57 -4.37 -15.24 5.10
N ASP A 58 -4.74 -14.18 5.80
CA ASP A 58 -6.12 -13.77 6.04
C ASP A 58 -6.67 -12.93 4.87
N GLY A 59 -7.98 -12.66 4.88
CA GLY A 59 -8.63 -11.76 3.91
C GLY A 59 -9.10 -12.43 2.62
N ILE A 60 -9.20 -13.76 2.59
CA ILE A 60 -9.78 -14.48 1.45
C ILE A 60 -11.30 -14.37 1.49
N LEU A 61 -11.89 -13.81 0.44
CA LEU A 61 -13.33 -13.64 0.28
C LEU A 61 -13.82 -14.56 -0.83
N PHE A 62 -14.82 -15.38 -0.51
CA PHE A 62 -15.55 -16.18 -1.49
C PHE A 62 -16.89 -15.51 -1.77
N ASP A 63 -17.20 -15.29 -3.05
CA ASP A 63 -18.48 -14.78 -3.50
C ASP A 63 -18.92 -15.52 -4.77
N ASN A 64 -20.21 -15.47 -5.07
CA ASN A 64 -20.82 -15.95 -6.31
C ASN A 64 -20.65 -17.46 -6.58
N ILE A 65 -20.84 -18.30 -5.56
CA ILE A 65 -20.85 -19.76 -5.72
C ILE A 65 -22.10 -20.18 -6.51
N LEU A 66 -21.91 -20.74 -7.71
CA LEU A 66 -22.97 -21.23 -8.59
C LEU A 66 -22.77 -22.71 -8.88
N ILE A 67 -23.79 -23.54 -8.62
CA ILE A 67 -23.86 -24.92 -9.10
C ILE A 67 -24.88 -24.96 -10.25
N ALA A 68 -24.44 -25.36 -11.44
CA ALA A 68 -25.31 -25.52 -12.60
C ALA A 68 -24.87 -26.74 -13.42
N SER A 69 -25.84 -27.42 -14.04
CA SER A 69 -25.57 -28.52 -14.98
C SER A 69 -25.31 -28.03 -16.41
N ASP A 70 -25.73 -26.79 -16.71
CA ASP A 70 -25.70 -26.20 -18.05
C ASP A 70 -24.70 -25.04 -18.13
N GLU A 71 -23.86 -25.07 -19.16
CA GLU A 71 -22.87 -24.03 -19.42
C GLU A 71 -23.52 -22.67 -19.73
N LYS A 72 -24.68 -22.67 -20.41
CA LYS A 72 -25.40 -21.44 -20.77
C LYS A 72 -25.86 -20.66 -19.52
N VAL A 73 -26.25 -21.37 -18.47
CA VAL A 73 -26.66 -20.76 -17.20
C VAL A 73 -25.46 -20.12 -16.51
N ALA A 74 -24.31 -20.81 -16.50
CA ALA A 74 -23.07 -20.25 -15.97
C ALA A 74 -22.60 -19.01 -16.75
N TYR A 75 -22.72 -19.04 -18.08
CA TYR A 75 -22.35 -17.91 -18.95
C TYR A 75 -23.22 -16.68 -18.68
N THR A 76 -24.54 -16.85 -18.67
CA THR A 76 -25.48 -15.75 -18.41
C THR A 76 -25.26 -15.13 -17.03
N TYR A 77 -25.11 -15.95 -15.99
CA TYR A 77 -24.82 -15.47 -14.64
C TYR A 77 -23.48 -14.70 -14.54
N ARG A 78 -22.45 -15.17 -15.25
CA ARG A 78 -21.16 -14.49 -15.32
C ARG A 78 -21.28 -13.09 -15.93
N GLU A 79 -22.02 -12.97 -17.02
CA GLU A 79 -22.21 -11.70 -17.73
C GLU A 79 -23.09 -10.71 -16.94
N THR A 80 -24.13 -11.20 -16.24
CA THR A 80 -25.05 -10.32 -15.50
C THR A 80 -24.51 -9.89 -14.14
N THR A 81 -23.88 -10.81 -13.40
CA THR A 81 -23.59 -10.62 -11.97
C THR A 81 -22.11 -10.36 -11.74
N TRP A 82 -21.24 -11.23 -12.24
CA TRP A 82 -19.81 -11.16 -11.95
C TRP A 82 -19.10 -10.06 -12.75
N LYS A 83 -19.35 -9.97 -14.06
CA LYS A 83 -18.61 -9.10 -14.98
C LYS A 83 -18.74 -7.60 -14.66
N PRO A 84 -19.93 -7.04 -14.37
CA PRO A 84 -20.04 -5.63 -14.02
C PRO A 84 -19.32 -5.29 -12.71
N LYS A 85 -19.41 -6.17 -11.71
CA LYS A 85 -18.69 -6.05 -10.44
C LYS A 85 -17.17 -6.08 -10.66
N PHE A 86 -16.70 -7.07 -11.43
CA PHE A 86 -15.28 -7.27 -11.70
C PHE A 86 -14.65 -6.10 -12.44
N GLU A 87 -15.33 -5.52 -13.43
CA GLU A 87 -14.81 -4.36 -14.17
C GLU A 87 -14.59 -3.15 -13.24
N VAL A 88 -15.56 -2.86 -12.37
CA VAL A 88 -15.46 -1.78 -11.38
C VAL A 88 -14.35 -2.05 -10.35
N GLU A 89 -14.25 -3.28 -9.84
CA GLU A 89 -13.20 -3.67 -8.88
C GLU A 89 -11.81 -3.58 -9.50
N LYS A 90 -11.65 -4.02 -10.74
CA LYS A 90 -10.38 -3.94 -11.48
C LYS A 90 -9.94 -2.51 -11.73
N GLU A 91 -10.86 -1.61 -12.02
CA GLU A 91 -10.56 -0.17 -12.17
C GLU A 91 -10.12 0.45 -10.86
N LYS A 92 -10.78 0.12 -9.74
CA LYS A 92 -10.38 0.56 -8.39
C LYS A 92 -9.02 0.01 -7.99
N GLN A 93 -8.77 -1.27 -8.21
CA GLN A 93 -7.46 -1.89 -7.95
C GLN A 93 -6.35 -1.20 -8.76
N LYS A 94 -6.57 -0.91 -10.05
CA LYS A 94 -5.61 -0.15 -10.85
C LYS A 94 -5.38 1.27 -10.34
N ALA A 95 -6.39 1.92 -9.77
CA ALA A 95 -6.25 3.25 -9.18
C ALA A 95 -5.49 3.22 -7.85
N GLU A 96 -5.63 2.14 -7.07
CA GLU A 96 -4.92 1.91 -5.81
C GLU A 96 -3.47 1.41 -6.01
N GLU A 97 -3.24 0.58 -7.04
CA GLU A 97 -1.92 0.06 -7.43
C GLU A 97 -1.14 1.02 -8.33
N ALA A 98 -1.79 2.02 -8.92
CA ALA A 98 -1.07 3.11 -9.55
C ALA A 98 -0.12 3.68 -8.49
N PRO A 99 1.20 3.73 -8.75
CA PRO A 99 2.14 4.23 -7.76
C PRO A 99 1.64 5.61 -7.37
N ALA A 100 1.62 5.89 -6.06
CA ALA A 100 1.57 7.24 -5.54
C ALA A 100 2.84 7.98 -6.01
N GLY A 101 2.93 8.24 -7.31
CA GLY A 101 3.95 9.03 -7.94
C GLY A 101 3.71 10.44 -7.46
N ASP A 102 4.54 10.86 -6.50
CA ASP A 102 4.70 12.23 -6.03
C ASP A 102 3.40 13.05 -6.05
N GLY A 103 2.45 12.70 -5.18
CA GLY A 103 1.18 13.43 -4.98
C GLY A 103 1.35 14.91 -4.66
N ILE A 104 2.58 15.35 -4.39
CA ILE A 104 2.97 16.74 -4.20
C ILE A 104 3.14 17.46 -5.54
N SER A 105 3.70 16.80 -6.57
CA SER A 105 4.02 17.43 -7.86
C SER A 105 2.78 17.72 -8.72
N SER A 106 1.81 16.80 -8.72
CA SER A 106 0.54 16.96 -9.45
C SER A 106 -0.38 17.98 -8.80
N PHE A 107 -0.34 18.10 -7.46
CA PHE A 107 -1.04 19.14 -6.71
C PHE A 107 -0.41 20.52 -6.90
N GLN A 108 0.93 20.63 -6.84
CA GLN A 108 1.65 21.87 -7.11
C GLN A 108 1.32 22.43 -8.50
N LYS A 109 1.32 21.59 -9.54
CA LYS A 109 0.97 22.01 -10.92
C LYS A 109 -0.42 22.62 -11.02
N LYS A 110 -1.43 21.98 -10.41
CA LYS A 110 -2.81 22.50 -10.40
C LYS A 110 -2.92 23.85 -9.67
N VAL A 111 -2.15 24.04 -8.60
CA VAL A 111 -2.11 25.29 -7.84
C VAL A 111 -1.44 26.40 -8.64
N PHE A 112 -0.32 26.12 -9.31
CA PHE A 112 0.35 27.08 -10.19
C PHE A 112 -0.51 27.47 -11.40
N ASP A 113 -1.19 26.52 -12.03
CA ASP A 113 -2.10 26.79 -13.15
C ASP A 113 -3.24 27.75 -12.76
N LEU A 114 -3.78 27.61 -11.54
CA LEU A 114 -4.81 28.50 -11.03
C LEU A 114 -4.29 29.92 -10.80
N LEU A 115 -3.05 30.06 -10.29
CA LEU A 115 -2.42 31.38 -10.06
C LEU A 115 -2.13 32.11 -11.35
N TYR A 116 -1.65 31.41 -12.38
CA TYR A 116 -1.46 32.00 -13.70
C TYR A 116 -2.79 32.48 -14.30
N LYS A 117 -3.89 31.76 -14.05
CA LYS A 117 -5.23 32.18 -14.47
C LYS A 117 -5.73 33.42 -13.71
N ILE A 118 -5.43 33.52 -12.42
CA ILE A 118 -5.81 34.66 -11.57
C ILE A 118 -4.99 35.91 -11.91
N ARG A 119 -3.76 35.76 -12.43
CA ARG A 119 -2.88 36.87 -12.85
C ARG A 119 -3.51 37.76 -13.92
N ASP A 120 -4.31 37.19 -14.82
CA ASP A 120 -4.81 37.88 -16.00
C ASP A 120 -6.12 38.66 -15.72
N ILE A 121 -6.51 38.81 -14.45
CA ILE A 121 -7.69 39.59 -14.05
C ILE A 121 -7.33 41.09 -14.01
N PRO A 122 -8.11 41.98 -14.65
CA PRO A 122 -7.78 43.40 -14.85
C PRO A 122 -7.58 44.24 -13.58
N PHE A 123 -8.00 43.76 -12.40
CA PHE A 123 -7.80 44.48 -11.14
C PHE A 123 -6.37 44.33 -10.57
N LEU A 124 -5.60 43.33 -11.02
CA LEU A 124 -4.25 43.02 -10.51
C LEU A 124 -3.13 43.60 -11.38
N ASP A 125 -3.46 44.37 -12.43
CA ASP A 125 -2.52 44.90 -13.41
C ASP A 125 -1.33 45.68 -12.79
N ALA A 126 -1.59 46.47 -11.75
CA ALA A 126 -0.56 47.22 -11.03
C ALA A 126 0.40 46.34 -10.20
N TYR A 127 -0.01 45.11 -9.87
CA TYR A 127 0.76 44.17 -9.03
C TYR A 127 1.32 42.98 -9.80
N LYS A 128 0.98 42.85 -11.10
CA LYS A 128 1.50 41.84 -12.03
C LYS A 128 3.01 41.57 -11.90
N PRO A 129 3.91 42.57 -11.93
CA PRO A 129 5.35 42.28 -11.85
C PRO A 129 5.75 41.61 -10.53
N LYS A 130 5.16 42.04 -9.41
CA LYS A 130 5.45 41.45 -8.08
C LYS A 130 4.88 40.04 -7.95
N ILE A 131 3.73 39.77 -8.55
CA ILE A 131 3.11 38.44 -8.56
C ILE A 131 3.93 37.46 -9.40
N ILE A 132 4.46 37.91 -10.54
CA ILE A 132 5.35 37.10 -11.40
C ILE A 132 6.64 36.73 -10.65
N ASP A 133 7.29 37.70 -10.01
CA ASP A 133 8.52 37.46 -9.23
C ASP A 133 8.28 36.46 -8.07
N LEU A 134 7.12 36.52 -7.43
CA LEU A 134 6.73 35.62 -6.35
C LEU A 134 6.44 34.19 -6.85
N ILE A 135 5.79 34.06 -8.00
CA ILE A 135 5.52 32.77 -8.65
C ILE A 135 6.84 32.13 -9.10
N GLU A 136 7.73 32.89 -9.75
CA GLU A 136 9.03 32.41 -10.22
C GLU A 136 9.95 32.00 -9.05
N LYS A 137 9.91 32.75 -7.95
CA LYS A 137 10.62 32.40 -6.71
C LYS A 137 10.03 31.16 -6.03
N GLY A 138 8.71 30.99 -6.09
CA GLY A 138 8.00 29.81 -5.60
C GLY A 138 8.25 28.55 -6.44
N GLU A 139 8.52 28.69 -7.74
CA GLU A 139 8.90 27.56 -8.61
C GLU A 139 10.34 27.10 -8.35
N LYS A 140 11.25 28.05 -8.06
CA LYS A 140 12.68 27.75 -7.79
C LYS A 140 12.95 27.19 -6.39
N GLN A 141 12.08 27.42 -5.41
CA GLN A 141 12.30 27.02 -4.00
C GLN A 141 11.06 26.38 -3.35
N PRO A 142 10.88 25.05 -3.47
CA PRO A 142 9.67 24.33 -3.04
C PRO A 142 9.32 24.49 -1.55
N ASN A 143 10.30 24.75 -0.69
CA ASN A 143 10.11 24.87 0.77
C ASN A 143 9.44 26.19 1.18
N ILE A 144 9.56 27.25 0.37
CA ILE A 144 9.03 28.60 0.67
C ILE A 144 7.72 28.84 -0.11
N THR A 145 7.49 28.07 -1.18
CA THR A 145 6.32 28.13 -2.05
C THR A 145 5.02 28.10 -1.26
N ILE A 146 4.87 27.19 -0.30
CA ILE A 146 3.62 27.02 0.47
C ILE A 146 3.30 28.27 1.28
N GLY A 147 4.30 28.91 1.90
CA GLY A 147 4.11 30.13 2.70
C GLY A 147 3.77 31.36 1.85
N ILE A 148 4.42 31.50 0.68
CA ILE A 148 4.12 32.59 -0.26
C ILE A 148 2.71 32.43 -0.83
N LEU A 149 2.33 31.22 -1.24
CA LEU A 149 1.01 30.92 -1.77
C LEU A 149 -0.10 31.17 -0.75
N ALA A 150 0.09 30.72 0.50
CA ALA A 150 -0.85 31.01 1.58
C ALA A 150 -1.02 32.52 1.81
N SER A 151 0.07 33.29 1.77
CA SER A 151 0.03 34.75 1.96
C SER A 151 -0.75 35.45 0.84
N ILE A 152 -0.58 35.03 -0.41
CA ILE A 152 -1.29 35.60 -1.57
C ILE A 152 -2.79 35.29 -1.48
N VAL A 153 -3.15 34.06 -1.12
CA VAL A 153 -4.56 33.66 -0.93
C VAL A 153 -5.20 34.46 0.22
N ILE A 154 -4.49 34.67 1.33
CA ILE A 154 -4.99 35.48 2.46
C ILE A 154 -5.17 36.94 2.05
N VAL A 155 -4.24 37.54 1.29
CA VAL A 155 -4.37 38.92 0.81
C VAL A 155 -5.55 39.07 -0.16
N ILE A 156 -5.74 38.12 -1.07
CA ILE A 156 -6.88 38.10 -1.99
C ILE A 156 -8.19 37.94 -1.19
N PHE A 157 -8.23 37.01 -0.23
CA PHE A 157 -9.42 36.76 0.59
C PHE A 157 -9.77 37.95 1.49
N THR A 158 -8.77 38.60 2.12
CA THR A 158 -8.98 39.80 2.93
C THR A 158 -9.42 41.01 2.10
N PHE A 159 -8.93 41.16 0.87
CA PHE A 159 -9.38 42.19 -0.06
C PHE A 159 -10.83 41.94 -0.51
N PHE A 160 -11.16 40.70 -0.84
CA PHE A 160 -12.53 40.28 -1.21
C PHE A 160 -13.50 40.45 -0.03
N PHE A 161 -13.08 40.10 1.18
CA PHE A 161 -13.84 40.29 2.42
C PHE A 161 -14.03 41.78 2.76
N ARG A 162 -13.04 42.63 2.48
CA ARG A 162 -13.18 44.09 2.61
C ARG A 162 -14.15 44.70 1.61
N ILE A 163 -14.26 44.13 0.40
CA ILE A 163 -15.22 44.58 -0.61
C ILE A 163 -16.64 44.11 -0.28
N LEU A 164 -16.81 42.88 0.19
CA LEU A 164 -18.12 42.30 0.53
C LEU A 164 -18.69 42.77 1.89
N PHE A 165 -17.85 43.00 2.89
CA PHE A 165 -18.26 43.35 4.25
C PHE A 165 -17.79 44.76 4.70
N GLY A 166 -17.25 45.56 3.79
CA GLY A 166 -16.74 46.92 4.06
C GLY A 166 -17.82 48.00 4.20
N GLY A 167 -18.83 47.79 5.05
CA GLY A 167 -19.75 48.83 5.51
C GLY A 167 -19.11 49.69 6.62
N ARG A 168 -19.31 51.01 6.55
CA ARG A 168 -18.80 52.04 7.49
C ARG A 168 -18.94 51.61 8.96
N ARG A 169 -17.85 51.67 9.73
CA ARG A 169 -17.94 51.63 11.20
C ARG A 169 -18.52 52.95 11.72
N PRO A 170 -19.51 52.96 12.62
CA PRO A 170 -19.81 54.15 13.40
C PRO A 170 -18.68 54.36 14.43
N ALA A 171 -18.30 55.62 14.63
CA ALA A 171 -17.30 56.02 15.60
C ALA A 171 -17.79 55.68 17.03
N VAL A 172 -17.03 54.84 17.73
CA VAL A 172 -17.22 54.61 19.17
C VAL A 172 -16.48 55.71 19.92
N LYS A 173 -17.23 56.49 20.70
CA LYS A 173 -16.68 57.48 21.64
C LYS A 173 -16.11 56.74 22.85
N VAL A 174 -14.88 57.10 23.21
CA VAL A 174 -14.15 56.68 24.40
C VAL A 174 -14.72 57.40 25.64
N PRO A 175 -14.77 56.73 26.81
CA PRO A 175 -14.53 57.39 28.08
C PRO A 175 -13.22 56.89 28.73
N GLU A 176 -12.33 57.85 29.02
CA GLU A 176 -11.28 57.82 30.04
C GLU A 176 -11.90 57.58 31.43
N THR A 177 -11.31 57.06 32.50
CA THR A 177 -9.97 56.56 32.95
C THR A 177 -10.26 55.77 34.25
N ILE A 178 -9.38 54.91 34.77
CA ILE A 178 -8.49 55.16 35.94
C ILE A 178 -7.54 53.95 36.09
N ASP A 179 -6.32 54.27 36.52
CA ASP A 179 -5.08 53.50 36.57
C ASP A 179 -4.94 52.40 37.66
N ALA A 180 -4.03 51.46 37.35
CA ALA A 180 -3.00 50.77 38.16
C ALA A 180 -3.30 50.23 39.59
N ASP A 181 -2.99 48.95 39.83
CA ASP A 181 -1.84 48.59 40.69
C ASP A 181 -1.37 47.12 40.57
N THR A 182 -0.13 46.91 41.01
CA THR A 182 0.77 45.75 40.89
C THR A 182 0.76 44.86 42.14
N ALA A 183 0.98 43.54 42.02
CA ALA A 183 1.76 42.65 42.94
C ALA A 183 1.44 41.16 42.64
N GLN A 184 2.36 40.34 42.12
CA GLN A 184 3.45 39.60 42.80
C GLN A 184 3.02 38.45 43.75
N THR A 185 3.37 37.23 43.29
CA THR A 185 4.05 36.11 44.00
C THR A 185 3.33 35.37 45.14
N SER A 186 3.18 34.04 45.02
CA SER A 186 3.86 33.04 45.88
C SER A 186 3.32 31.60 45.69
N ASN A 187 4.28 30.67 45.66
CA ASN A 187 4.23 29.21 45.73
C ASN A 187 3.25 28.64 46.79
N ASN A 188 2.71 27.43 46.60
CA ASN A 188 3.35 26.18 47.07
C ASN A 188 2.55 24.88 46.76
N GLN A 189 3.31 23.81 46.52
CA GLN A 189 3.10 22.38 46.84
C GLN A 189 1.84 21.60 46.37
N GLY A 190 2.10 20.68 45.42
CA GLY A 190 2.20 19.23 45.71
C GLY A 190 0.93 18.38 45.71
N SER A 191 0.84 17.42 44.79
CA SER A 191 0.63 15.99 45.13
C SER A 191 0.67 15.10 43.88
N SER A 192 1.38 13.99 44.04
CA SER A 192 1.73 12.87 43.17
C SER A 192 0.58 12.05 42.57
N GLY A 193 0.87 11.34 41.46
CA GLY A 193 0.12 10.15 41.06
C GLY A 193 0.42 9.62 39.64
N GLU A 194 1.62 9.10 39.39
CA GLU A 194 1.91 8.18 38.28
C GLU A 194 1.30 6.80 38.54
N ARG A 195 0.84 6.12 37.47
CA ARG A 195 0.93 4.66 37.31
C ARG A 195 1.05 4.29 35.83
N GLU A 196 2.21 3.71 35.50
CA GLU A 196 2.46 2.78 34.40
C GLU A 196 1.85 1.42 34.76
N ASP A 197 1.47 0.63 33.75
CA ASP A 197 1.36 -0.83 33.88
C ASP A 197 1.86 -1.47 32.57
N GLU A 198 3.05 -2.06 32.67
CA GLU A 198 3.59 -3.08 31.78
C GLU A 198 2.93 -4.43 32.10
N ASN A 199 2.78 -5.31 31.10
CA ASN A 199 2.63 -6.74 31.35
C ASN A 199 3.26 -7.53 30.18
N GLU A 200 4.43 -8.07 30.46
CA GLU A 200 5.03 -9.20 29.76
C GLU A 200 4.52 -10.51 30.40
N ASN A 201 4.33 -11.56 29.61
CA ASN A 201 4.43 -12.93 30.10
C ASN A 201 4.73 -13.94 28.98
N GLU A 202 6.02 -14.27 28.91
CA GLU A 202 6.64 -15.60 28.97
C GLU A 202 6.30 -16.71 27.94
N ASP A 203 7.42 -17.16 27.34
CA ASP A 203 7.66 -18.35 26.55
C ASP A 203 7.26 -19.67 27.23
N ALA A 204 6.62 -20.57 26.46
CA ALA A 204 6.53 -21.99 26.79
C ALA A 204 7.15 -22.85 25.66
N ALA A 205 8.30 -23.45 25.97
CA ALA A 205 9.07 -24.32 25.09
C ALA A 205 8.37 -25.65 24.76
N VAL A 206 8.31 -26.01 23.48
CA VAL A 206 7.83 -27.31 22.97
C VAL A 206 9.00 -28.32 22.87
N PRO A 207 8.90 -29.54 23.41
CA PRO A 207 9.97 -30.54 23.31
C PRO A 207 10.00 -31.25 21.92
N PRO A 208 11.17 -31.73 21.44
CA PRO A 208 11.28 -32.33 20.11
C PRO A 208 10.69 -33.76 20.02
N ARG A 209 9.98 -34.05 18.93
CA ARG A 209 9.43 -35.38 18.58
C ARG A 209 10.55 -36.41 18.32
N ARG A 210 10.46 -37.59 18.93
CA ARG A 210 11.35 -38.74 18.68
C ARG A 210 10.99 -39.40 17.33
N ARG A 211 12.02 -39.70 16.52
CA ARG A 211 11.95 -40.36 15.22
C ARG A 211 11.67 -41.86 15.40
N ALA A 212 10.65 -42.43 14.76
CA ALA A 212 10.40 -43.86 14.76
C ALA A 212 11.45 -44.58 13.89
N THR A 213 12.10 -45.61 14.44
CA THR A 213 13.01 -46.48 13.70
C THR A 213 12.23 -47.47 12.83
N ARG A 214 12.71 -47.63 11.59
CA ARG A 214 12.22 -48.57 10.57
C ARG A 214 12.23 -49.99 11.11
N ARG A 215 11.08 -50.68 11.12
CA ARG A 215 11.03 -52.14 11.33
C ARG A 215 11.52 -52.82 10.05
N GLU A 216 12.59 -53.59 10.16
CA GLU A 216 12.96 -54.60 9.17
C GLU A 216 12.30 -55.92 9.58
N THR A 217 11.50 -56.48 8.67
CA THR A 217 11.23 -57.91 8.49
C THR A 217 10.93 -58.13 7.02
#